data_AF-A0A1Y3BST6-F1
#
_entry.id   AF-A0A1Y3BST6-F1
#
_cell.length_a   1.000
_cell.length_b   1.000
_cell.length_c   1.000
_cell.angle_alpha   90.00
_cell.angle_beta   90.00
_cell.angle_gamma   90.00
#
_symmetry.space_group_name_H-M   'P 1'
#
loop_
_entity.id
_entity.type
_entity.pdbx_description
1 polymer ?
#
loop_
_entity_poly.entity_id
_entity_poly.type
_entity_poly.pdbx_seq_one_letter_code
_entity_poly.pdbx_strand_id
1 'polypeptide(L)'
;MSEEWDDIVCLPIIDISNDYNKNDISTEQDSIDFITYQQLITYFFSIDLEPQSQMIRLEKKCNFFMKILRYIIFWKNYELKPHLVAEGNRIIRIAGQSFDNRNKFHIRCLYTIFAKLTGNVISALKRFGQHWEEIGFQGSDPSTDFRGVGILGLFQLTFFVITPKVCQLSKEIYDLSMDQVQHYPFAITSMNITQIVLQMLRDGSLNCFINQSDSVLNIFNQFYYGTFLHFHKIWKNDKKTIMDIGYVLKGVRNR
;
A
#
# COMPACT_ATOMS: atom_id res chain seq x y z
N MET A 1 34.18 1.33 -13.51
CA MET A 1 33.18 1.11 -14.56
C MET A 1 31.83 1.31 -13.89
N SER A 2 31.51 2.57 -13.58
CA SER A 2 30.71 3.49 -14.44
C SER A 2 29.27 2.98 -14.48
N GLU A 3 28.44 3.52 -13.59
CA GLU A 3 27.47 4.60 -13.92
C GLU A 3 26.23 4.01 -14.58
N GLU A 4 25.17 3.80 -13.80
CA GLU A 4 23.83 3.56 -14.36
C GLU A 4 22.69 3.89 -13.38
N TRP A 5 22.95 4.65 -12.31
CA TRP A 5 21.92 5.01 -11.31
C TRP A 5 21.94 6.48 -10.86
N ASP A 6 22.80 7.32 -11.42
CA ASP A 6 22.87 8.74 -11.07
C ASP A 6 21.91 9.63 -11.91
N ASP A 7 21.13 9.05 -12.82
CA ASP A 7 20.23 9.80 -13.74
C ASP A 7 18.72 9.64 -13.46
N ILE A 8 18.29 9.36 -12.23
CA ILE A 8 16.86 9.51 -11.90
C ILE A 8 16.57 10.99 -11.68
N VAL A 9 16.29 11.69 -12.78
CA VAL A 9 15.74 13.04 -12.80
C VAL A 9 14.33 13.00 -12.19
N CYS A 10 14.11 13.75 -11.10
CA CYS A 10 12.77 14.06 -10.61
C CYS A 10 11.95 14.70 -11.73
N LEU A 11 10.78 14.13 -12.03
CA LEU A 11 9.92 14.63 -13.10
C LEU A 11 9.49 16.08 -12.84
N PRO A 12 9.55 16.98 -13.84
CA PRO A 12 9.09 18.36 -13.71
C PRO A 12 7.56 18.41 -13.62
N ILE A 13 7.05 19.40 -12.87
CA ILE A 13 5.62 19.73 -12.79
C ILE A 13 5.18 20.21 -14.17
N ILE A 14 4.34 19.42 -14.84
CA ILE A 14 3.70 19.82 -16.10
C ILE A 14 2.30 20.33 -15.77
N ASP A 15 2.08 21.62 -15.99
CA ASP A 15 0.76 22.23 -15.97
C ASP A 15 0.05 21.89 -17.30
N ILE A 16 -1.00 21.08 -17.23
CA ILE A 16 -1.87 20.78 -18.38
C ILE A 16 -3.26 21.32 -18.06
N SER A 17 -3.41 22.63 -18.25
CA SER A 17 -4.72 23.25 -18.41
C SER A 17 -5.27 22.96 -19.81
N ASN A 18 -6.53 22.52 -19.85
CA ASN A 18 -7.44 22.34 -20.99
C ASN A 18 -7.24 21.08 -21.87
N ASP A 19 -8.20 20.14 -21.83
CA ASP A 19 -9.32 20.20 -22.78
C ASP A 19 -10.50 19.29 -22.40
N TYR A 20 -11.70 19.70 -22.83
CA TYR A 20 -13.03 19.19 -22.47
C TYR A 20 -13.40 17.85 -23.15
N ASN A 21 -14.23 17.02 -22.50
CA ASN A 21 -15.63 16.81 -22.93
C ASN A 21 -16.47 15.90 -22.02
N LYS A 22 -17.64 16.44 -21.67
CA LYS A 22 -18.82 15.73 -21.15
C LYS A 22 -19.27 14.67 -22.15
N ASN A 23 -19.68 13.51 -21.65
CA ASN A 23 -20.84 12.81 -22.16
C ASN A 23 -21.45 11.95 -21.05
N ASP A 24 -22.71 12.27 -20.74
CA ASP A 24 -23.58 11.57 -19.80
C ASP A 24 -23.88 10.15 -20.25
N ILE A 25 -23.79 9.19 -19.33
CA ILE A 25 -24.45 7.88 -19.45
C ILE A 25 -25.08 7.56 -18.08
N SER A 26 -26.41 7.68 -18.04
CA SER A 26 -27.27 7.18 -16.97
C SER A 26 -27.12 5.66 -16.83
N THR A 27 -26.69 5.17 -15.67
CA THR A 27 -26.78 3.74 -15.31
C THR A 27 -27.01 3.59 -13.81
N GLU A 28 -28.09 2.86 -13.48
CA GLU A 28 -28.49 2.22 -12.21
C GLU A 28 -27.86 2.74 -10.91
N GLN A 29 -28.71 3.30 -10.05
CA GLN A 29 -28.40 3.74 -8.70
C GLN A 29 -28.14 2.51 -7.77
N ASP A 30 -27.04 1.79 -8.00
CA ASP A 30 -26.42 0.95 -6.97
C ASP A 30 -26.17 1.87 -5.75
N SER A 31 -26.76 1.57 -4.58
CA SER A 31 -26.48 2.36 -3.38
C SER A 31 -25.00 2.24 -3.05
N ILE A 32 -24.21 3.26 -3.37
CA ILE A 32 -22.75 3.25 -3.19
C ILE A 32 -22.46 3.38 -1.68
N ASP A 33 -22.33 2.24 -1.02
CA ASP A 33 -22.00 2.12 0.39
C ASP A 33 -20.48 1.99 0.62
N PHE A 34 -20.07 2.14 1.88
CA PHE A 34 -18.70 1.83 2.28
C PHE A 34 -18.42 0.34 2.07
N ILE A 35 -17.21 0.02 1.59
CA ILE A 35 -16.73 -1.37 1.63
C ILE A 35 -16.58 -1.80 3.08
N THR A 36 -17.16 -2.96 3.40
CA THR A 36 -16.98 -3.63 4.69
C THR A 36 -15.71 -4.50 4.69
N TYR A 37 -15.19 -4.77 5.89
CA TYR A 37 -14.07 -5.70 6.06
C TYR A 37 -14.32 -7.05 5.38
N GLN A 38 -15.52 -7.62 5.56
CA GLN A 38 -15.87 -8.91 4.95
C GLN A 38 -15.85 -8.85 3.43
N GLN A 39 -16.42 -7.80 2.82
CA GLN A 39 -16.41 -7.64 1.37
C GLN A 39 -14.97 -7.51 0.83
N LEU A 40 -14.11 -6.75 1.51
CA LEU A 40 -12.71 -6.60 1.13
C LEU A 40 -11.97 -7.94 1.14
N ILE A 41 -12.12 -8.72 2.22
CA ILE A 41 -11.46 -10.03 2.35
C ILE A 41 -12.02 -11.03 1.34
N THR A 42 -13.33 -11.11 1.17
CA THR A 42 -13.96 -11.98 0.17
C THR A 42 -13.44 -11.66 -1.22
N TYR A 43 -13.40 -10.38 -1.60
CA TYR A 43 -12.87 -9.96 -2.90
C TYR A 43 -11.39 -10.31 -3.06
N PHE A 44 -10.57 -10.06 -2.04
CA PHE A 44 -9.14 -10.39 -2.06
C PHE A 44 -8.88 -11.87 -2.37
N PHE A 45 -9.68 -12.78 -1.79
CA PHE A 45 -9.57 -14.21 -2.05
C PHE A 45 -10.25 -14.67 -3.34
N SER A 46 -11.21 -13.90 -3.88
CA SER A 46 -11.88 -14.19 -5.15
C SER A 46 -11.10 -13.73 -6.38
N ILE A 47 -10.09 -12.87 -6.23
CA ILE A 47 -9.24 -12.47 -7.36
C ILE A 47 -8.63 -13.73 -7.97
N ASP A 48 -9.00 -13.98 -9.23
CA ASP A 48 -8.43 -15.09 -9.98
C ASP A 48 -6.98 -14.77 -10.30
N LEU A 49 -6.15 -15.79 -10.12
CA LEU A 49 -4.72 -15.69 -10.31
C LEU A 49 -4.37 -16.72 -11.36
N GLU A 50 -4.54 -16.32 -12.62
CA GLU A 50 -4.09 -17.07 -13.80
C GLU A 50 -2.72 -17.73 -13.49
N PRO A 51 -2.52 -19.00 -13.88
CA PRO A 51 -1.26 -19.69 -13.62
C PRO A 51 -0.14 -19.12 -14.51
N GLN A 52 0.33 -17.92 -14.19
CA GLN A 52 1.59 -17.41 -14.72
C GLN A 52 2.73 -18.06 -13.95
N SER A 53 3.50 -18.84 -14.70
CA SER A 53 4.76 -19.48 -14.37
C SER A 53 5.84 -18.40 -14.21
N GLN A 54 6.06 -17.94 -12.98
CA GLN A 54 7.37 -17.71 -12.38
C GLN A 54 7.22 -17.05 -11.01
N MET A 55 7.79 -17.67 -9.98
CA MET A 55 8.13 -16.97 -8.74
C MET A 55 9.09 -15.82 -9.10
N ILE A 56 8.70 -14.56 -8.88
CA ILE A 56 9.70 -13.50 -8.73
C ILE A 56 10.32 -13.68 -7.35
N ARG A 57 11.24 -14.65 -7.24
CA ARG A 57 12.14 -14.78 -6.12
C ARG A 57 13.10 -13.60 -6.25
N LEU A 58 12.87 -12.51 -5.52
CA LEU A 58 13.88 -11.46 -5.40
C LEU A 58 15.03 -12.04 -4.58
N GLU A 59 15.96 -12.73 -5.24
CA GLU A 59 17.23 -13.12 -4.66
C GLU A 59 18.01 -11.84 -4.35
N LYS A 60 17.97 -11.37 -3.10
CA LYS A 60 19.00 -10.45 -2.63
C LYS A 60 20.33 -11.20 -2.65
N LYS A 61 21.36 -10.61 -3.27
CA LYS A 61 22.77 -10.97 -3.00
C LYS A 61 23.05 -10.63 -1.52
N CYS A 62 22.75 -11.55 -0.62
CA CYS A 62 23.32 -11.52 0.72
C CYS A 62 24.72 -12.14 0.65
N ASN A 63 25.73 -11.42 1.18
CA ASN A 63 27.08 -11.94 1.33
C ASN A 63 27.04 -13.32 2.01
N PHE A 64 27.81 -14.28 1.50
CA PHE A 64 27.85 -15.67 1.94
C PHE A 64 27.93 -15.80 3.48
N PHE A 65 28.70 -14.93 4.12
CA PHE A 65 28.84 -14.84 5.57
C PHE A 65 27.54 -14.48 6.30
N MET A 66 26.73 -13.54 5.78
CA MET A 66 25.43 -13.20 6.37
C MET A 66 24.39 -14.30 6.15
N LYS A 67 24.52 -15.07 5.06
CA LYS A 67 23.73 -16.27 4.79
C LYS A 67 24.03 -17.35 5.82
N ILE A 68 25.31 -17.60 6.09
CA ILE A 68 25.78 -18.53 7.13
C ILE A 68 25.38 -18.05 8.52
N LEU A 69 25.53 -16.76 8.84
CA LEU A 69 25.18 -16.22 10.15
C LEU A 69 23.67 -16.33 10.42
N ARG A 70 22.83 -16.04 9.43
CA ARG A 70 21.37 -16.30 9.51
C ARG A 70 21.06 -17.79 9.62
N TYR A 71 21.79 -18.63 8.90
CA TYR A 71 21.61 -20.08 8.91
C TYR A 71 22.00 -20.71 10.26
N ILE A 72 23.07 -20.24 10.90
CA ILE A 72 23.58 -20.74 12.18
C ILE A 72 22.73 -20.24 13.36
N ILE A 73 22.20 -19.01 13.31
CA ILE A 73 21.44 -18.43 14.43
C ILE A 73 19.94 -18.76 14.36
N PHE A 74 19.36 -18.95 13.17
CA PHE A 74 17.91 -19.13 12.96
C PHE A 74 17.56 -20.42 12.22
N TRP A 75 18.18 -21.53 12.60
CA TRP A 75 17.94 -22.84 11.99
C TRP A 75 16.57 -23.42 12.40
N LYS A 76 15.48 -22.83 11.90
CA LYS A 76 14.17 -23.51 11.76
C LYS A 76 13.08 -22.77 10.96
N ASN A 77 13.15 -21.44 10.78
CA ASN A 77 11.95 -20.66 10.36
C ASN A 77 12.15 -19.74 9.14
N TYR A 78 13.05 -20.08 8.21
CA TYR A 78 13.27 -19.25 7.01
C TYR A 78 12.31 -19.56 5.86
N GLU A 79 11.73 -20.75 5.81
CA GLU A 79 10.79 -21.15 4.77
C GLU A 79 9.35 -21.09 5.27
N LEU A 80 8.46 -20.64 4.38
CA LEU A 80 7.03 -20.63 4.65
C LEU A 80 6.50 -22.07 4.66
N LYS A 81 5.61 -22.41 5.60
CA LYS A 81 4.94 -23.73 5.58
C LYS A 81 4.26 -23.96 4.20
N PRO A 82 4.28 -25.18 3.65
CA PRO A 82 3.80 -25.43 2.27
C PRO A 82 2.38 -24.94 2.00
N HIS A 83 1.46 -25.06 2.95
CA HIS A 83 0.07 -24.62 2.78
C HIS A 83 -0.10 -23.10 2.75
N LEU A 84 0.86 -22.34 3.28
CA LEU A 84 0.85 -20.87 3.32
C LEU A 84 1.48 -20.25 2.07
N VAL A 85 2.24 -21.03 1.28
CA VAL A 85 2.90 -20.57 0.05
C VAL A 85 1.89 -20.00 -0.96
N ALA A 86 0.72 -20.63 -1.09
CA ALA A 86 -0.32 -20.16 -2.00
C ALA A 86 -0.85 -18.76 -1.62
N GLU A 87 -1.05 -18.50 -0.33
CA GLU A 87 -1.52 -17.20 0.16
C GLU A 87 -0.44 -16.12 0.02
N GLY A 88 0.84 -16.45 0.27
CA GLY A 88 1.96 -15.54 0.02
C GLY A 88 2.10 -15.17 -1.46
N ASN A 89 2.00 -16.15 -2.35
CA ASN A 89 2.01 -15.91 -3.80
C ASN A 89 0.82 -15.06 -4.25
N ARG A 90 -0.35 -15.21 -3.63
CA ARG A 90 -1.52 -14.37 -3.89
C ARG A 90 -1.23 -12.90 -3.61
N ILE A 91 -0.64 -12.56 -2.48
CA ILE A 91 -0.25 -11.16 -2.16
C ILE A 91 0.69 -10.61 -3.23
N ILE A 92 1.73 -11.36 -3.60
CA ILE A 92 2.72 -10.94 -4.61
C ILE A 92 2.06 -10.72 -5.98
N ARG A 93 1.13 -11.59 -6.38
CA ARG A 93 0.43 -11.48 -7.67
C ARG A 93 -0.55 -10.30 -7.68
N ILE A 94 -1.30 -10.10 -6.59
CA ILE A 94 -2.17 -8.93 -6.43
C ILE A 94 -1.36 -7.63 -6.50
N ALA A 95 -0.14 -7.63 -5.95
CA ALA A 95 0.75 -6.47 -6.07
C ALA A 95 1.22 -6.18 -7.51
N GLY A 96 1.17 -7.19 -8.39
CA GLY A 96 1.49 -7.05 -9.81
C GLY A 96 0.29 -6.65 -10.67
N GLN A 97 -0.92 -6.61 -10.12
CA GLN A 97 -2.12 -6.22 -10.87
C GLN A 97 -2.33 -4.70 -10.82
N SER A 98 -2.62 -4.12 -11.98
CA SER A 98 -2.93 -2.71 -12.12
C SER A 98 -4.35 -2.38 -11.65
N PHE A 99 -4.55 -1.13 -11.22
CA PHE A 99 -5.88 -0.60 -10.96
C PHE A 99 -6.72 -0.62 -12.24
N ASP A 100 -7.89 -1.26 -12.17
CA ASP A 100 -8.86 -1.29 -13.26
C ASP A 100 -10.01 -0.28 -13.04
N ASN A 101 -10.12 0.72 -13.91
CA ASN A 101 -11.19 1.72 -13.92
C ASN A 101 -12.56 1.18 -14.32
N ARG A 102 -12.66 -0.05 -14.84
CA ARG A 102 -13.94 -0.73 -15.12
C ARG A 102 -14.41 -1.56 -13.93
N ASN A 103 -13.53 -1.79 -12.97
CA ASN A 103 -13.84 -2.58 -11.80
C ASN A 103 -14.54 -1.73 -10.72
N LYS A 104 -15.86 -1.92 -10.59
CA LYS A 104 -16.68 -1.22 -9.59
C LYS A 104 -16.15 -1.39 -8.15
N PHE A 105 -15.53 -2.53 -7.82
CA PHE A 105 -14.99 -2.78 -6.48
C PHE A 105 -13.76 -1.90 -6.21
N HIS A 106 -12.85 -1.77 -7.18
CA HIS A 106 -11.68 -0.89 -7.07
C HIS A 106 -12.08 0.58 -6.89
N ILE A 107 -13.08 1.05 -7.66
CA ILE A 107 -13.60 2.41 -7.51
C ILE A 107 -14.23 2.60 -6.11
N ARG A 108 -15.01 1.62 -5.64
CA ARG A 108 -15.64 1.69 -4.32
C ARG A 108 -14.63 1.67 -3.18
N CYS A 109 -13.49 1.00 -3.33
CA CYS A 109 -12.35 1.11 -2.41
C CYS A 109 -11.83 2.54 -2.30
N LEU A 110 -11.58 3.21 -3.44
CA LEU A 110 -11.12 4.60 -3.47
C LEU A 110 -12.10 5.54 -2.76
N TYR A 111 -13.39 5.44 -3.10
CA TYR A 111 -14.43 6.26 -2.46
C TYR A 111 -14.54 5.99 -0.97
N THR A 112 -14.43 4.72 -0.56
CA THR A 112 -14.41 4.32 0.86
C THR A 112 -13.24 4.95 1.59
N ILE A 113 -12.03 4.93 1.01
CA ILE A 113 -10.84 5.56 1.59
C ILE A 113 -11.08 7.04 1.82
N PHE A 114 -11.45 7.76 0.76
CA PHE A 114 -11.64 9.21 0.82
C PHE A 114 -12.70 9.60 1.86
N ALA A 115 -13.87 8.98 1.78
CA ALA A 115 -14.98 9.28 2.68
C ALA A 115 -14.66 8.93 4.15
N LYS A 116 -13.91 7.84 4.42
CA LYS A 116 -13.50 7.48 5.78
C LYS A 116 -12.47 8.44 6.38
N LEU A 117 -11.57 8.99 5.56
CA LEU A 117 -10.55 9.93 6.04
C LEU A 117 -11.10 11.35 6.22
N THR A 118 -11.92 11.80 5.27
CA THR A 118 -12.40 13.20 5.21
C THR A 118 -13.76 13.43 5.85
N GLY A 119 -14.58 12.38 5.99
CA GLY A 119 -15.98 12.50 6.43
C GLY A 119 -16.95 12.89 5.31
N ASN A 120 -16.47 13.04 4.06
CA ASN A 120 -17.32 13.35 2.91
C ASN A 120 -18.27 12.20 2.56
N VAL A 121 -19.42 12.53 1.95
CA VAL A 121 -20.41 11.55 1.51
C VAL A 121 -19.97 10.91 0.19
N ILE A 122 -20.00 9.57 0.11
CA ILE A 122 -19.54 8.81 -1.07
C ILE A 122 -20.27 9.22 -2.35
N SER A 123 -21.59 9.44 -2.29
CA SER A 123 -22.41 9.76 -3.47
C SER A 123 -22.03 11.07 -4.16
N ALA A 124 -21.29 11.95 -3.48
CA ALA A 124 -20.80 13.21 -4.04
C ALA A 124 -19.41 13.07 -4.70
N LEU A 125 -18.73 11.93 -4.53
CA LEU A 125 -17.37 11.73 -5.03
C LEU A 125 -17.36 11.44 -6.53
N LYS A 126 -16.40 12.06 -7.22
CA LYS A 126 -16.12 11.82 -8.63
C LYS A 126 -14.89 10.94 -8.75
N ARG A 127 -14.82 10.11 -9.79
CA ARG A 127 -13.66 9.25 -10.00
C ARG A 127 -12.37 10.05 -10.20
N PHE A 128 -12.45 11.19 -10.88
CA PHE A 128 -11.31 12.07 -11.15
C PHE A 128 -11.55 13.45 -10.54
N GLY A 129 -10.47 14.08 -10.07
CA GLY A 129 -10.48 15.46 -9.58
C GLY A 129 -9.41 15.73 -8.52
N GLN A 130 -9.13 17.01 -8.26
CA GLN A 130 -8.08 17.45 -7.33
C GLN A 130 -8.31 17.01 -5.87
N HIS A 131 -9.53 16.63 -5.50
CA HIS A 131 -9.84 16.12 -4.17
C HIS A 131 -8.95 14.93 -3.76
N TRP A 132 -8.45 14.13 -4.71
CA TRP A 132 -7.51 13.05 -4.39
C TRP A 132 -6.20 13.53 -3.77
N GLU A 133 -5.75 14.75 -4.12
CA GLU A 133 -4.56 15.37 -3.55
C GLU A 133 -4.77 15.73 -2.08
N GLU A 134 -6.01 15.98 -1.63
CA GLU A 134 -6.34 16.26 -0.22
C GLU A 134 -5.97 15.10 0.71
N ILE A 135 -6.07 13.86 0.23
CA ILE A 135 -5.64 12.68 1.00
C ILE A 135 -4.23 12.20 0.62
N GLY A 136 -3.52 13.02 -0.16
CA GLY A 136 -2.12 12.82 -0.50
C GLY A 136 -1.87 11.78 -1.58
N PHE A 137 -2.74 11.65 -2.59
CA PHE A 137 -2.41 11.06 -3.90
C PHE A 137 -1.71 12.11 -4.81
N GLN A 138 -1.09 11.68 -5.91
CA GLN A 138 -0.47 12.60 -6.87
C GLN A 138 -1.45 12.93 -8.00
N GLY A 139 -1.91 14.18 -8.02
CA GLY A 139 -2.82 14.69 -9.04
C GLY A 139 -4.25 14.13 -8.94
N SER A 140 -5.00 14.28 -10.03
CA SER A 140 -6.43 14.01 -10.05
C SER A 140 -6.83 12.55 -10.28
N ASP A 141 -5.86 11.65 -10.43
CA ASP A 141 -6.09 10.21 -10.65
C ASP A 141 -5.16 9.31 -9.82
N PRO A 142 -5.67 8.75 -8.70
CA PRO A 142 -4.97 7.77 -7.87
C PRO A 142 -4.46 6.53 -8.61
N SER A 143 -5.01 6.17 -9.78
CA SER A 143 -4.60 4.95 -10.49
C SER A 143 -3.11 4.96 -10.83
N THR A 144 -2.55 6.15 -11.02
CA THR A 144 -1.14 6.34 -11.38
C THR A 144 -0.20 6.19 -10.19
N ASP A 145 -0.69 6.24 -8.95
CA ASP A 145 0.11 6.19 -7.73
C ASP A 145 0.36 4.77 -7.23
N PHE A 146 -0.43 3.81 -7.70
CA PHE A 146 -0.27 2.41 -7.34
C PHE A 146 0.93 1.73 -8.03
N ARG A 147 1.86 2.49 -8.62
CA ARG A 147 3.07 1.94 -9.23
C ARG A 147 3.91 1.20 -8.17
N GLY A 148 4.40 0.00 -8.51
CA GLY A 148 5.24 -0.84 -7.64
C GLY A 148 4.48 -1.76 -6.67
N VAL A 149 3.30 -1.33 -6.18
CA VAL A 149 2.46 -2.12 -5.26
C VAL A 149 1.12 -2.57 -5.88
N GLY A 150 0.72 -2.05 -7.04
CA GLY A 150 -0.53 -2.41 -7.71
C GLY A 150 -1.77 -2.21 -6.82
N ILE A 151 -2.82 -2.99 -7.10
CA ILE A 151 -4.07 -2.96 -6.31
C ILE A 151 -3.90 -3.47 -4.87
N LEU A 152 -2.74 -4.05 -4.51
CA LEU A 152 -2.44 -4.37 -3.11
C LEU A 152 -2.39 -3.11 -2.25
N GLY A 153 -1.81 -2.02 -2.77
CA GLY A 153 -1.76 -0.73 -2.07
C GLY A 153 -3.16 -0.17 -1.79
N LEU A 154 -4.07 -0.29 -2.77
CA LEU A 154 -5.48 0.03 -2.61
C LEU A 154 -6.11 -0.79 -1.48
N PHE A 155 -5.94 -2.13 -1.49
CA PHE A 155 -6.55 -2.99 -0.47
C PHE A 155 -5.97 -2.78 0.93
N GLN A 156 -4.67 -2.56 1.07
CA GLN A 156 -4.09 -2.26 2.38
C GLN A 156 -4.60 -0.94 2.94
N LEU A 157 -4.67 0.10 2.12
CA LEU A 157 -5.19 1.39 2.56
C LEU A 157 -6.68 1.32 2.90
N THR A 158 -7.48 0.62 2.08
CA THR A 158 -8.89 0.35 2.41
C THR A 158 -9.02 -0.43 3.71
N PHE A 159 -8.26 -1.53 3.89
CA PHE A 159 -8.23 -2.29 5.13
C PHE A 159 -7.94 -1.40 6.33
N PHE A 160 -6.98 -0.49 6.20
CA PHE A 160 -6.53 0.38 7.29
C PHE A 160 -7.64 1.31 7.78
N VAL A 161 -8.39 1.91 6.85
CA VAL A 161 -9.41 2.91 7.19
C VAL A 161 -10.76 2.31 7.59
N ILE A 162 -11.04 1.05 7.23
CA ILE A 162 -12.34 0.40 7.55
C ILE A 162 -12.28 -0.56 8.73
N THR A 163 -11.10 -1.06 9.11
CA THR A 163 -10.99 -2.11 10.12
C THR A 163 -11.13 -1.52 11.52
N PRO A 164 -12.15 -1.91 12.31
CA PRO A 164 -12.45 -1.27 13.61
C PRO A 164 -11.27 -1.21 14.59
N LYS A 165 -10.39 -2.22 14.55
CA LYS A 165 -9.21 -2.29 15.44
C LYS A 165 -8.14 -1.25 15.13
N VAL A 166 -8.11 -0.71 13.91
CA VAL A 166 -7.03 0.16 13.42
C VAL A 166 -7.51 1.43 12.72
N CYS A 167 -8.81 1.58 12.45
CA CYS A 167 -9.34 2.75 11.77
C CYS A 167 -9.10 4.05 12.56
N GLN A 168 -9.19 4.01 13.89
CA GLN A 168 -8.86 5.18 14.72
C GLN A 168 -7.39 5.59 14.58
N LEU A 169 -6.49 4.62 14.49
CA LEU A 169 -5.07 4.89 14.22
C LEU A 169 -4.89 5.50 12.83
N SER A 170 -5.56 4.98 11.80
CA SER A 170 -5.48 5.58 10.46
C SER A 170 -5.92 7.05 10.46
N LYS A 171 -6.95 7.40 11.24
CA LYS A 171 -7.44 8.76 11.37
C LYS A 171 -6.44 9.66 12.10
N GLU A 172 -5.87 9.21 13.22
CA GLU A 172 -4.80 9.96 13.93
C GLU A 172 -3.59 10.23 13.02
N ILE A 173 -3.14 9.22 12.27
CA ILE A 173 -2.00 9.37 11.36
C ILE A 173 -2.34 10.35 10.23
N TYR A 174 -3.54 10.24 9.65
CA TYR A 174 -4.03 11.15 8.63
C TYR A 174 -4.15 12.59 9.13
N ASP A 175 -4.69 12.80 10.32
CA ASP A 175 -4.84 14.15 10.87
C ASP A 175 -3.46 14.83 11.06
N LEU A 176 -2.43 14.09 11.49
CA LEU A 176 -1.05 14.62 11.52
C LEU A 176 -0.48 14.88 10.12
N SER A 177 -0.82 14.06 9.13
CA SER A 177 -0.36 14.26 7.74
C SER A 177 -0.89 15.55 7.12
N MET A 178 -1.93 16.15 7.70
CA MET A 178 -2.53 17.43 7.31
C MET A 178 -2.05 18.61 8.19
N ASP A 179 -1.13 18.36 9.12
CA ASP A 179 -0.56 19.40 9.99
C ASP A 179 0.17 20.49 9.19
N GLN A 180 0.05 21.75 9.60
CA GLN A 180 0.62 22.87 8.84
C GLN A 180 2.14 22.78 8.65
N VAL A 181 2.87 22.18 9.60
CA VAL A 181 4.33 22.08 9.57
C VAL A 181 4.78 20.68 9.19
N GLN A 182 4.11 19.67 9.75
CA GLN A 182 4.47 18.26 9.62
C GLN A 182 3.68 17.55 8.52
N HIS A 183 3.04 18.26 7.59
CA HIS A 183 2.28 17.63 6.52
C HIS A 183 3.13 16.67 5.68
N TYR A 184 2.48 15.63 5.17
CA TYR A 184 3.05 14.72 4.19
C TYR A 184 1.94 14.03 3.40
N PRO A 185 2.20 13.54 2.18
CA PRO A 185 1.18 12.89 1.37
C PRO A 185 0.82 11.52 1.98
N PHE A 186 -0.31 11.46 2.70
CA PHE A 186 -0.73 10.26 3.44
C PHE A 186 -0.87 9.02 2.55
N ALA A 187 -1.59 9.12 1.43
CA ALA A 187 -1.79 8.00 0.53
C ALA A 187 -0.48 7.54 -0.14
N ILE A 188 0.38 8.45 -0.61
CA ILE A 188 1.71 8.06 -1.12
C ILE A 188 2.59 7.43 -0.05
N THR A 189 2.54 7.94 1.18
CA THR A 189 3.26 7.34 2.31
C THR A 189 2.75 5.93 2.58
N SER A 190 1.43 5.71 2.53
CA SER A 190 0.81 4.39 2.60
C SER A 190 1.35 3.43 1.53
N MET A 191 1.45 3.87 0.27
CA MET A 191 1.99 3.03 -0.82
C MET A 191 3.46 2.65 -0.56
N ASN A 192 4.27 3.58 -0.06
CA ASN A 192 5.65 3.30 0.32
C ASN A 192 5.74 2.28 1.48
N ILE A 193 4.87 2.39 2.48
CA ILE A 193 4.81 1.42 3.59
C ILE A 193 4.39 0.04 3.07
N THR A 194 3.39 -0.04 2.18
CA THR A 194 3.01 -1.30 1.50
C THR A 194 4.20 -1.90 0.76
N GLN A 195 4.99 -1.08 0.04
CA GLN A 195 6.18 -1.54 -0.67
C GLN A 195 7.24 -2.11 0.28
N ILE A 196 7.45 -1.49 1.45
CA ILE A 196 8.38 -1.98 2.48
C ILE A 196 7.93 -3.37 2.95
N VAL A 197 6.65 -3.53 3.33
CA VAL A 197 6.14 -4.81 3.85
C VAL A 197 6.08 -5.89 2.76
N LEU A 198 5.76 -5.52 1.52
CA LEU A 198 5.85 -6.41 0.36
C LEU A 198 7.29 -6.93 0.17
N GLN A 199 8.30 -6.07 0.36
CA GLN A 199 9.69 -6.49 0.30
C GLN A 199 10.07 -7.44 1.44
N MET A 200 9.56 -7.21 2.66
CA MET A 200 9.76 -8.11 3.81
C MET A 200 9.12 -9.48 3.59
N LEU A 201 7.98 -9.54 2.90
CA LEU A 201 7.37 -10.80 2.48
C LEU A 201 8.27 -11.51 1.45
N ARG A 202 8.71 -10.80 0.41
CA ARG A 202 9.53 -11.36 -0.68
C ARG A 202 10.88 -11.90 -0.23
N ASP A 203 11.53 -11.26 0.75
CA ASP A 203 12.82 -11.70 1.28
C ASP A 203 12.73 -12.66 2.48
N GLY A 204 11.50 -13.06 2.85
CA GLY A 204 11.21 -14.05 3.88
C GLY A 204 11.33 -13.51 5.31
N SER A 205 11.53 -12.21 5.50
CA SER A 205 11.63 -11.60 6.84
C SER A 205 10.36 -11.78 7.68
N LEU A 206 9.20 -11.99 7.04
CA LEU A 206 7.93 -12.26 7.71
C LEU A 206 7.68 -13.76 8.02
N ASN A 207 8.45 -14.68 7.45
CA ASN A 207 8.11 -16.12 7.41
C ASN A 207 7.95 -16.74 8.81
N CYS A 208 8.81 -16.35 9.76
CA CYS A 208 8.71 -16.83 11.14
C CYS A 208 7.36 -16.45 11.77
N PHE A 209 6.95 -15.18 11.66
CA PHE A 209 5.68 -14.67 12.20
C PHE A 209 4.48 -15.30 11.50
N ILE A 210 4.55 -15.43 10.17
CA ILE A 210 3.51 -16.09 9.36
C ILE A 210 3.34 -17.55 9.78
N ASN A 211 4.44 -18.29 9.94
CA ASN A 211 4.38 -19.69 10.35
C ASN A 211 3.82 -19.86 11.76
N GLN A 212 4.09 -18.91 12.66
CA GLN A 212 3.57 -18.91 14.03
C GLN A 212 2.07 -18.61 14.08
N SER A 213 1.59 -17.65 13.29
CA SER A 213 0.18 -17.26 13.28
C SER A 213 -0.70 -18.06 12.32
N ASP A 214 -0.08 -18.87 11.46
CA ASP A 214 -0.74 -19.65 10.39
C ASP A 214 -1.65 -18.81 9.47
N SER A 215 -1.21 -17.59 9.14
CA SER A 215 -1.96 -16.70 8.23
C SER A 215 -1.05 -15.66 7.62
N VAL A 216 -0.95 -15.64 6.29
CA VAL A 216 -0.11 -14.66 5.59
C VAL A 216 -0.75 -13.29 5.60
N LEU A 217 -2.02 -13.18 5.20
CA LEU A 217 -2.71 -11.89 5.04
C LEU A 217 -2.81 -11.14 6.38
N ASN A 218 -3.08 -11.86 7.47
CA ASN A 218 -3.12 -11.25 8.79
C ASN A 218 -1.75 -10.63 9.15
N ILE A 219 -0.66 -11.39 9.09
CA ILE A 219 0.68 -10.87 9.41
C ILE A 219 1.08 -9.74 8.46
N PHE A 220 0.77 -9.86 7.17
CA PHE A 220 1.03 -8.82 6.19
C PHE A 220 0.36 -7.49 6.56
N ASN A 221 -0.92 -7.53 6.94
CA ASN A 221 -1.66 -6.36 7.40
C ASN A 221 -1.17 -5.82 8.76
N GLN A 222 -0.79 -6.72 9.68
CA GLN A 222 -0.21 -6.34 10.98
C GLN A 222 1.10 -5.57 10.83
N PHE A 223 2.00 -6.08 10.00
CA PHE A 223 3.25 -5.38 9.71
C PHE A 223 3.01 -4.07 8.97
N TYR A 224 2.01 -3.99 8.10
CA TYR A 224 1.65 -2.73 7.43
C TYR A 224 1.24 -1.64 8.43
N TYR A 225 0.21 -1.85 9.25
CA TYR A 225 -0.20 -0.79 10.19
C TYR A 225 0.82 -0.59 11.32
N GLY A 226 1.59 -1.63 11.69
CA GLY A 226 2.67 -1.52 12.66
C GLY A 226 3.84 -0.67 12.14
N THR A 227 4.20 -0.83 10.87
CA THR A 227 5.23 -0.03 10.20
C THR A 227 4.76 1.41 10.03
N PHE A 228 3.49 1.63 9.67
CA PHE A 228 2.90 2.97 9.61
C PHE A 228 2.88 3.65 10.99
N LEU A 229 2.51 2.93 12.05
CA LEU A 229 2.58 3.43 13.43
C LEU A 229 4.02 3.79 13.81
N HIS A 230 5.01 2.98 13.42
CA HIS A 230 6.41 3.26 13.70
C HIS A 230 6.88 4.52 12.97
N PHE A 231 6.56 4.66 11.67
CA PHE A 231 6.79 5.87 10.90
C PHE A 231 6.16 7.09 11.59
N HIS A 232 4.87 7.01 11.95
CA HIS A 232 4.14 8.08 12.60
C HIS A 232 4.78 8.52 13.92
N LYS A 233 5.23 7.56 14.75
CA LYS A 233 5.92 7.88 16.02
C LYS A 233 7.21 8.64 15.79
N ILE A 234 8.04 8.21 14.83
CA ILE A 234 9.26 8.93 14.45
C ILE A 234 8.91 10.33 13.96
N TRP A 235 7.94 10.41 13.05
CA TRP A 235 7.50 11.67 12.44
C TRP A 235 7.09 12.70 13.49
N LYS A 236 6.14 12.30 14.35
CA LYS A 236 5.55 13.14 15.41
C LYS A 236 6.57 13.55 16.47
N ASN A 237 7.38 12.60 16.97
CA ASN A 237 8.26 12.86 18.11
C ASN A 237 9.48 13.71 17.70
N ASP A 238 10.02 13.48 16.51
CA ASP A 238 11.17 14.21 16.01
C ASP A 238 10.78 15.49 15.26
N LYS A 239 9.47 15.79 15.18
CA LYS A 239 8.91 16.95 14.47
C LYS A 239 9.36 17.03 13.01
N LYS A 240 9.27 15.90 12.31
CA LYS A 240 9.72 15.78 10.91
C LYS A 240 8.86 16.62 9.97
N THR A 241 9.49 17.07 8.89
CA THR A 241 8.83 17.80 7.81
C THR A 241 8.86 16.98 6.53
N ILE A 242 8.12 17.40 5.50
CA ILE A 242 8.11 16.73 4.20
C ILE A 242 9.51 16.50 3.61
N MET A 243 10.48 17.37 3.93
CA MET A 243 11.88 17.23 3.50
C MET A 243 12.58 15.99 4.06
N ASP A 244 12.08 15.45 5.19
CA ASP A 244 12.66 14.29 5.88
C ASP A 244 12.10 12.95 5.37
N ILE A 245 11.03 12.96 4.57
CA ILE A 245 10.23 11.75 4.27
C ILE A 245 11.05 10.62 3.66
N GLY A 246 11.94 10.93 2.72
CA GLY A 246 12.81 9.93 2.10
C GLY A 246 13.75 9.28 3.12
N TYR A 247 14.32 10.07 4.04
CA TYR A 247 15.23 9.58 5.08
C TYR A 247 14.50 8.73 6.12
N VAL A 248 13.31 9.16 6.55
CA VAL A 248 12.49 8.41 7.52
C VAL A 248 12.04 7.09 6.91
N LEU A 249 11.50 7.08 5.69
CA LEU A 249 11.08 5.84 5.01
C LEU A 249 12.26 4.88 4.81
N LYS A 250 13.43 5.39 4.42
CA LYS A 250 14.66 4.59 4.32
C LYS A 250 15.08 4.01 5.67
N GLY A 251 14.96 4.79 6.74
CA GLY A 251 15.24 4.36 8.11
C GLY A 251 14.31 3.25 8.59
N VAL A 252 13.00 3.41 8.34
CA VAL A 252 11.96 2.42 8.67
C VAL A 252 12.19 1.11 7.91
N ARG A 253 12.60 1.17 6.63
CA ARG A 253 12.90 -0.02 5.82
C ARG A 253 14.09 -0.85 6.34
N ASN A 254 15.05 -0.22 7.02
CA ASN A 254 16.32 -0.83 7.39
C ASN A 254 16.33 -1.43 8.81
N ARG A 255 15.23 -1.35 9.55
CA ARG A 255 15.07 -1.86 10.91
C ARG A 255 14.13 -3.06 10.93
#